data_AF-A0A9X3NE56-F1
#
_entry.id   AF-A0A9X3NE56-F1
#
_cell.length_a   1.000
_cell.length_b   1.000
_cell.length_c   1.000
_cell.angle_alpha   90.00
_cell.angle_beta   90.00
_cell.angle_gamma   90.00
#
_symmetry.space_group_name_H-M   'P 1'
#
loop_
_entity.id
_entity.type
_entity.pdbx_description
1 polymer ?
#
loop_
_entity_poly.entity_id
_entity_poly.type
_entity_poly.pdbx_seq_one_letter_code
_entity_poly.pdbx_strand_id
1 'polypeptide(L)'
;MLLGVLAIPAPAAYAYVAPGATIASASLTLREQGDDTSGTPDLSSDGRYVVFRTTSRNLFPPEIKDPPGKHYRGGVFRRDLATGALELVALGDLRNDADDTLVLRGADSPSVSGDGRYVAFSTAEPLVAQDTNANVDVYVRDLATGGYELASAVDGADAPLAYTGVAGSDVSPGVALSDDGRRVVFRTVDGDAAGMPAFQVFVRDLATRGTRLVTHRRGDAAVPVGGALGQAGISGDGTAVVWTGRGADEQVTTVPNESLDPQAFSYLWQRAGEETRRITGPTDPDDPSCTFYVPSDTATGPCYGPLADNEQGVAGIIGLLPSLSFDGYRVAFLTSASPRPRVAGSALDLFVTDMRPGVSRKAGTVELTRDDPVDRIAGAPLNAVALSPDGRWAAVTSNRLRFPSLRFSSSVRSVFDVAELYLVDLETRTIERAATAAGGGNINGSGVAAQLSVSRDARRVAFVSSADNLFFGDANQRADVFVVDRLDAAPPPAPVDEPPIEAPVEVFDPPPVATTRRLTVSVKRAPAYGVRLQVKVPVKGKLRVEIRGRVPDADGRPRGASKLLASKTVTVKKTGSLRVDVAIAKRYKSAVKRAGKLEAKATAELTPTSGGSAYTRALTVRFAAKR
;
A
#
# COMPACT_ATOMS: atom_id res chain seq x y z
N MET A 1 -15.91 -22.26 63.66
CA MET A 1 -16.46 -23.05 62.54
C MET A 1 -16.86 -22.07 61.45
N LEU A 2 -16.03 -21.95 60.41
CA LEU A 2 -16.28 -21.09 59.23
C LEU A 2 -17.40 -21.74 58.39
N LEU A 3 -18.46 -21.00 58.08
CA LEU A 3 -19.32 -21.30 56.94
C LEU A 3 -18.76 -20.56 55.72
N GLY A 4 -18.29 -21.33 54.73
CA GLY A 4 -17.77 -20.82 53.46
C GLY A 4 -18.89 -20.29 52.58
N VAL A 5 -18.72 -19.05 52.10
CA VAL A 5 -19.51 -18.48 51.02
C VAL A 5 -18.99 -19.08 49.72
N LEU A 6 -19.81 -19.90 49.05
CA LEU A 6 -19.54 -20.38 47.70
C LEU A 6 -19.73 -19.19 46.74
N ALA A 7 -18.64 -18.61 46.24
CA ALA A 7 -18.69 -17.66 45.15
C ALA A 7 -19.05 -18.42 43.86
N ILE A 8 -20.23 -18.13 43.30
CA ILE A 8 -20.59 -18.55 41.95
C ILE A 8 -19.70 -17.72 41.01
N PRO A 9 -18.87 -18.33 40.15
CA PRO A 9 -18.14 -17.56 39.14
C PRO A 9 -19.18 -16.92 38.21
N ALA A 10 -19.14 -15.59 38.10
CA ALA A 10 -19.88 -14.89 37.06
C ALA A 10 -19.52 -15.55 35.72
N PRO A 11 -20.49 -15.86 34.85
CA PRO A 11 -20.16 -16.35 33.51
C PRO A 11 -19.27 -15.30 32.86
N ALA A 12 -18.10 -15.75 32.38
CA ALA A 12 -17.23 -14.94 31.56
C ALA A 12 -18.09 -14.27 30.48
N ALA A 13 -18.06 -12.95 30.43
CA ALA A 13 -18.66 -12.21 29.33
C ALA A 13 -17.94 -12.66 28.07
N TYR A 14 -18.55 -13.60 27.33
CA TYR A 14 -18.19 -13.85 25.94
C TYR A 14 -18.37 -12.52 25.23
N ALA A 15 -17.26 -11.94 24.77
CA ALA A 15 -17.30 -10.81 23.87
C ALA A 15 -18.04 -11.27 22.61
N TYR A 16 -19.30 -10.85 22.50
CA TYR A 16 -20.07 -11.06 21.28
C TYR A 16 -19.46 -10.11 20.24
N VAL A 17 -18.60 -10.65 19.38
CA VAL A 17 -18.19 -10.00 18.13
C VAL A 17 -19.48 -9.67 17.37
N ALA A 18 -19.77 -8.40 17.13
CA ALA A 18 -20.75 -8.05 16.10
C ALA A 18 -20.11 -8.45 14.77
N PRO A 19 -20.58 -9.49 14.08
CA PRO A 19 -19.81 -10.14 13.03
C PRO A 19 -20.07 -9.44 11.68
N GLY A 20 -19.94 -8.12 11.65
CA GLY A 20 -20.20 -7.30 10.46
C GLY A 20 -18.94 -6.64 9.96
N ALA A 21 -18.80 -6.55 8.64
CA ALA A 21 -17.79 -5.70 8.02
C ALA A 21 -18.29 -4.24 7.96
N THR A 22 -17.39 -3.28 8.12
CA THR A 22 -17.71 -1.86 7.99
C THR A 22 -17.41 -1.39 6.58
N ILE A 23 -18.33 -0.65 5.95
CA ILE A 23 -18.09 -0.06 4.64
C ILE A 23 -17.03 1.05 4.73
N ALA A 24 -15.96 0.92 3.94
CA ALA A 24 -14.90 1.91 3.80
C ALA A 24 -15.18 2.91 2.67
N SER A 25 -15.89 2.49 1.62
CA SER A 25 -16.36 3.31 0.49
C SER A 25 -17.60 4.15 0.84
N ALA A 26 -17.59 4.79 2.01
CA ALA A 26 -18.67 5.67 2.47
C ALA A 26 -18.12 6.92 3.15
N SER A 27 -18.83 8.04 3.04
CA SER A 27 -18.50 9.28 3.72
C SER A 27 -19.33 9.42 4.99
N LEU A 28 -18.69 9.36 6.18
CA LEU A 28 -19.42 9.59 7.45
C LEU A 28 -19.82 11.05 7.64
N THR A 29 -19.05 11.97 7.05
CA THR A 29 -19.35 13.41 7.08
C THR A 29 -20.61 13.70 6.27
N LEU A 30 -20.75 13.10 5.09
CA LEU A 30 -21.93 13.25 4.24
C LEU A 30 -23.07 12.31 4.66
N ARG A 31 -22.75 11.25 5.41
CA ARG A 31 -23.66 10.14 5.78
C ARG A 31 -24.21 9.41 4.55
N GLU A 32 -23.34 9.22 3.56
CA GLU A 32 -23.70 8.59 2.29
C GLU A 32 -22.69 7.49 1.95
N GLN A 33 -23.20 6.38 1.43
CA GLN A 33 -22.44 5.36 0.72
C GLN A 33 -22.07 5.88 -0.68
N GLY A 34 -21.00 5.37 -1.27
CA GLY A 34 -20.71 5.62 -2.69
C GLY A 34 -21.89 5.23 -3.58
N ASP A 35 -22.20 6.04 -4.60
CA ASP A 35 -23.31 5.81 -5.53
C ASP A 35 -22.93 4.90 -6.72
N ASP A 36 -21.67 4.45 -6.81
CA ASP A 36 -21.19 3.52 -7.82
C ASP A 36 -20.05 2.62 -7.29
N THR A 37 -19.56 1.73 -8.14
CA THR A 37 -18.62 0.64 -7.80
C THR A 37 -17.31 1.15 -7.18
N SER A 38 -16.87 0.49 -6.13
CA SER A 38 -15.58 0.68 -5.47
C SER A 38 -14.78 -0.64 -5.45
N GLY A 39 -13.46 -0.55 -5.47
CA GLY A 39 -12.58 -1.71 -5.51
C GLY A 39 -11.12 -1.41 -5.23
N THR A 40 -10.26 -2.39 -5.49
CA THR A 40 -8.79 -2.32 -5.30
C THR A 40 -8.35 -1.77 -3.93
N PRO A 41 -8.88 -2.31 -2.81
CA PRO A 41 -8.48 -1.82 -1.50
C PRO A 41 -7.07 -2.24 -1.13
N ASP A 42 -6.35 -1.36 -0.44
CA ASP A 42 -5.07 -1.67 0.19
C ASP A 42 -5.00 -1.07 1.60
N LEU A 43 -4.56 -1.87 2.58
CA LEU A 43 -4.42 -1.47 3.98
C LEU A 43 -2.99 -1.06 4.28
N SER A 44 -2.83 0.00 5.07
CA SER A 44 -1.55 0.27 5.71
C SER A 44 -1.20 -0.87 6.68
N SER A 45 0.08 -1.22 6.79
CA SER A 45 0.55 -2.28 7.69
C SER A 45 0.14 -2.09 9.16
N ASP A 46 0.03 -0.84 9.64
CA ASP A 46 -0.50 -0.53 10.97
C ASP A 46 -2.02 -0.73 11.11
N GLY A 47 -2.71 -1.07 10.02
CA GLY A 47 -4.15 -1.29 9.92
C GLY A 47 -4.97 -0.01 10.04
N ARG A 48 -4.37 1.18 10.14
CA ARG A 48 -5.10 2.43 10.40
C ARG A 48 -5.78 3.01 9.16
N TYR A 49 -5.18 2.86 8.00
CA TYR A 49 -5.67 3.47 6.78
C TYR A 49 -6.01 2.41 5.74
N VAL A 50 -7.09 2.63 5.01
CA VAL A 50 -7.39 1.89 3.78
C VAL A 50 -7.44 2.87 2.63
N VAL A 51 -6.76 2.55 1.53
CA VAL A 51 -6.95 3.24 0.24
C VAL A 51 -7.81 2.39 -0.67
N PHE A 52 -8.56 3.02 -1.55
CA PHE A 52 -9.39 2.33 -2.53
C PHE A 52 -9.69 3.22 -3.71
N ARG A 53 -10.05 2.59 -4.83
CA ARG A 53 -10.57 3.27 -6.02
C ARG A 53 -12.09 3.19 -6.02
N THR A 54 -12.76 4.24 -6.49
CA THR A 54 -14.21 4.27 -6.70
C THR A 54 -14.55 4.93 -8.02
N THR A 55 -15.71 4.61 -8.58
CA THR A 55 -16.36 5.36 -9.67
C THR A 55 -17.49 6.25 -9.18
N SER A 56 -17.74 6.27 -7.86
CA SER A 56 -18.78 7.07 -7.21
C SER A 56 -18.56 8.57 -7.40
N ARG A 57 -19.63 9.33 -7.61
CA ARG A 57 -19.60 10.79 -7.79
C ARG A 57 -20.06 11.58 -6.58
N ASN A 58 -20.56 10.92 -5.53
CA ASN A 58 -21.03 11.57 -4.32
C ASN A 58 -20.01 11.58 -3.15
N LEU A 59 -18.79 11.07 -3.36
CA LEU A 59 -17.75 11.03 -2.32
C LEU A 59 -16.76 12.20 -2.37
N PHE A 60 -16.88 13.10 -3.36
CA PHE A 60 -15.95 14.21 -3.53
C PHE A 60 -16.09 15.28 -2.42
N PRO A 61 -14.97 15.87 -1.97
CA PRO A 61 -15.01 17.07 -1.15
C PRO A 61 -15.75 18.22 -1.85
N PRO A 62 -16.54 19.05 -1.15
CA PRO A 62 -17.35 20.12 -1.75
C PRO A 62 -16.55 21.16 -2.55
N GLU A 63 -15.26 21.30 -2.30
CA GLU A 63 -14.33 22.18 -3.02
C GLU A 63 -13.96 21.67 -4.42
N ILE A 64 -14.11 20.37 -4.68
CA ILE A 64 -13.86 19.80 -6.01
C ILE A 64 -15.09 20.07 -6.87
N LYS A 65 -14.85 20.62 -8.06
CA LYS A 65 -15.89 20.99 -9.02
C LYS A 65 -15.57 20.40 -10.37
N ASP A 66 -16.61 19.92 -11.02
CA ASP A 66 -16.57 19.46 -12.39
C ASP A 66 -16.19 20.61 -13.34
N PRO A 67 -15.31 20.38 -14.33
CA PRO A 67 -15.01 21.36 -15.36
C PRO A 67 -16.24 21.61 -16.25
N PRO A 68 -16.37 22.77 -16.92
CA PRO A 68 -17.51 23.02 -17.80
C PRO A 68 -17.66 21.97 -18.92
N GLY A 69 -18.85 21.34 -18.99
CA GLY A 69 -19.20 20.34 -20.01
C GLY A 69 -18.55 18.96 -19.80
N LYS A 70 -17.93 18.73 -18.65
CA LYS A 70 -17.27 17.48 -18.28
C LYS A 70 -17.53 17.18 -16.80
N HIS A 71 -17.38 15.93 -16.39
CA HIS A 71 -17.44 15.56 -14.98
C HIS A 71 -16.38 14.53 -14.63
N TYR A 72 -15.97 14.52 -13.36
CA TYR A 72 -15.12 13.47 -12.82
C TYR A 72 -15.96 12.26 -12.42
N ARG A 73 -15.46 11.08 -12.74
CA ARG A 73 -16.02 9.80 -12.31
C ARG A 73 -15.09 9.14 -11.30
N GLY A 74 -15.37 9.40 -10.02
CA GLY A 74 -14.68 8.82 -8.88
C GLY A 74 -13.22 9.21 -8.74
N GLY A 75 -12.38 8.27 -8.30
CA GLY A 75 -10.97 8.50 -8.02
C GLY A 75 -10.41 7.57 -6.95
N VAL A 76 -9.21 7.88 -6.49
CA VAL A 76 -8.57 7.19 -5.37
C VAL A 76 -8.82 7.97 -4.09
N PHE A 77 -9.26 7.26 -3.05
CA PHE A 77 -9.49 7.82 -1.73
C PHE A 77 -8.71 7.05 -0.67
N ARG A 78 -8.40 7.74 0.42
CA ARG A 78 -7.89 7.16 1.67
C ARG A 78 -8.88 7.39 2.78
N ARG A 79 -9.18 6.33 3.53
CA ARG A 79 -10.02 6.36 4.72
C ARG A 79 -9.17 6.12 5.96
N ASP A 80 -9.22 7.05 6.91
CA ASP A 80 -8.72 6.83 8.27
C ASP A 80 -9.76 6.02 9.04
N LEU A 81 -9.44 4.78 9.36
CA LEU A 81 -10.34 3.86 10.06
C LEU A 81 -10.45 4.18 11.56
N ALA A 82 -9.58 5.02 12.11
CA ALA A 82 -9.69 5.47 13.50
C ALA A 82 -10.62 6.67 13.65
N THR A 83 -10.60 7.60 12.69
CA THR A 83 -11.39 8.85 12.75
C THR A 83 -12.62 8.85 11.85
N GLY A 84 -12.65 7.96 10.86
CA GLY A 84 -13.68 7.96 9.82
C GLY A 84 -13.46 9.02 8.72
N ALA A 85 -12.35 9.76 8.75
CA ALA A 85 -12.07 10.78 7.75
C ALA A 85 -11.81 10.14 6.37
N LEU A 86 -12.44 10.71 5.33
CA LEU A 86 -12.23 10.32 3.95
C LEU A 86 -11.49 11.45 3.22
N GLU A 87 -10.35 11.14 2.62
CA GLU A 87 -9.47 12.08 1.94
C GLU A 87 -9.32 11.67 0.46
N LEU A 88 -9.58 12.59 -0.47
CA LEU A 88 -9.31 12.38 -1.89
C LEU A 88 -7.79 12.37 -2.11
N VAL A 89 -7.28 11.27 -2.68
CA VAL A 89 -5.87 11.09 -3.05
C VAL A 89 -5.64 11.64 -4.46
N ALA A 90 -6.41 11.19 -5.43
CA ALA A 90 -6.29 11.61 -6.83
C ALA A 90 -7.63 11.43 -7.57
N LEU A 91 -7.86 12.24 -8.60
CA LEU A 91 -9.11 12.28 -9.35
C LEU A 91 -9.25 11.08 -10.29
N GLY A 92 -10.48 10.60 -10.47
CA GLY A 92 -10.84 9.54 -11.40
C GLY A 92 -11.02 10.04 -12.83
N ASP A 93 -11.65 9.21 -13.66
CA ASP A 93 -11.79 9.49 -15.10
C ASP A 93 -12.49 10.82 -15.34
N LEU A 94 -11.97 11.64 -16.23
CA LEU A 94 -12.68 12.82 -16.73
C LEU A 94 -13.50 12.42 -17.96
N ARG A 95 -14.81 12.70 -17.95
CA ARG A 95 -15.74 12.30 -19.02
C ARG A 95 -16.55 13.49 -19.52
N ASN A 96 -16.99 13.44 -20.78
CA ASN A 96 -17.85 14.49 -21.36
C ASN A 96 -19.29 14.39 -20.84
N ASP A 97 -19.92 15.52 -20.52
CA ASP A 97 -21.30 15.53 -20.00
C ASP A 97 -22.34 15.13 -21.04
N ALA A 98 -22.08 15.41 -22.31
CA ALA A 98 -23.05 15.24 -23.40
C ALA A 98 -23.24 13.77 -23.80
N ASP A 99 -22.19 12.97 -23.77
CA ASP A 99 -22.16 11.61 -24.32
C ASP A 99 -21.41 10.59 -23.45
N ASP A 100 -20.93 11.00 -22.28
CA ASP A 100 -20.15 10.18 -21.35
C ASP A 100 -18.87 9.58 -21.97
N THR A 101 -18.32 10.18 -23.03
CA THR A 101 -17.06 9.70 -23.60
C THR A 101 -15.86 10.03 -22.71
N LEU A 102 -14.91 9.11 -22.62
CA LEU A 102 -13.69 9.28 -21.82
C LEU A 102 -12.80 10.37 -22.44
N VAL A 103 -12.47 11.39 -21.63
CA VAL A 103 -11.56 12.48 -22.01
C VAL A 103 -10.15 12.20 -21.50
N LEU A 104 -10.03 11.76 -20.25
CA LEU A 104 -8.75 11.48 -19.60
C LEU A 104 -8.91 10.30 -18.63
N ARG A 105 -7.98 9.34 -18.70
CA ARG A 105 -7.91 8.22 -17.75
C ARG A 105 -7.46 8.71 -16.38
N GLY A 106 -8.29 8.46 -15.37
CA GLY A 106 -8.07 8.89 -14.00
C GLY A 106 -7.17 7.98 -13.19
N ALA A 107 -7.09 8.29 -11.90
CA ALA A 107 -6.35 7.53 -10.92
C ALA A 107 -6.95 6.13 -10.68
N ASP A 108 -6.09 5.12 -10.67
CA ASP A 108 -6.46 3.72 -10.43
C ASP A 108 -5.33 2.95 -9.72
N SER A 109 -5.65 1.74 -9.24
CA SER A 109 -4.74 0.78 -8.59
C SER A 109 -3.89 1.38 -7.48
N PRO A 110 -4.53 1.87 -6.40
CA PRO A 110 -3.80 2.47 -5.31
C PRO A 110 -3.07 1.42 -4.46
N SER A 111 -1.90 1.79 -3.94
CA SER A 111 -1.19 1.06 -2.89
C SER A 111 -0.65 2.04 -1.85
N VAL A 112 -0.66 1.66 -0.58
CA VAL A 112 -0.43 2.57 0.56
C VAL A 112 0.76 2.14 1.41
N SER A 113 1.54 3.10 1.90
CA SER A 113 2.67 2.83 2.81
C SER A 113 2.18 2.29 4.16
N GLY A 114 3.10 1.68 4.92
CA GLY A 114 2.81 1.03 6.19
C GLY A 114 2.23 1.95 7.26
N ASP A 115 2.53 3.25 7.18
CA ASP A 115 2.01 4.32 8.04
C ASP A 115 0.83 5.11 7.40
N GLY A 116 0.47 4.75 6.17
CA GLY A 116 -0.56 5.41 5.37
C GLY A 116 -0.26 6.83 4.92
N ARG A 117 1.00 7.27 4.96
CA ARG A 117 1.40 8.62 4.52
C ARG A 117 1.55 8.74 3.01
N TYR A 118 2.08 7.71 2.37
CA TYR A 118 2.35 7.71 0.94
C TYR A 118 1.35 6.80 0.24
N VAL A 119 0.83 7.26 -0.90
CA VAL A 119 -0.08 6.46 -1.73
C VAL A 119 0.41 6.49 -3.16
N ALA A 120 0.75 5.31 -3.68
CA ALA A 120 1.09 5.10 -5.08
C ALA A 120 -0.17 4.78 -5.89
N PHE A 121 -0.27 5.24 -7.13
CA PHE A 121 -1.40 4.98 -8.03
C PHE A 121 -0.99 5.29 -9.48
N SER A 122 -1.75 4.80 -10.45
CA SER A 122 -1.54 5.11 -11.87
C SER A 122 -2.57 6.13 -12.38
N THR A 123 -2.17 7.09 -13.21
CA THR A 123 -3.09 8.04 -13.88
C THR A 123 -2.49 8.59 -15.17
N ALA A 124 -3.33 9.06 -16.11
CA ALA A 124 -2.86 9.84 -17.26
C ALA A 124 -2.84 11.35 -17.00
N GLU A 125 -3.23 11.80 -15.80
CA GLU A 125 -3.12 13.20 -15.42
C GLU A 125 -1.65 13.57 -15.15
N PRO A 126 -1.11 14.63 -15.79
CA PRO A 126 0.27 15.06 -15.55
C PRO A 126 0.37 15.79 -14.20
N LEU A 127 0.52 15.02 -13.12
CA LEU A 127 0.50 15.53 -11.73
C LEU A 127 1.80 16.26 -11.33
N VAL A 128 2.85 16.17 -12.16
CA VAL A 128 4.10 16.92 -12.02
C VAL A 128 4.50 17.55 -13.35
N ALA A 129 5.18 18.69 -13.33
CA ALA A 129 5.53 19.44 -14.53
C ALA A 129 6.54 18.71 -15.47
N GLN A 130 7.25 17.72 -14.93
CA GLN A 130 8.20 16.89 -15.69
C GLN A 130 7.50 15.81 -16.51
N ASP A 131 6.27 15.43 -16.15
CA ASP A 131 5.47 14.57 -17.00
C ASP A 131 4.92 15.41 -18.17
N THR A 132 5.37 15.07 -19.36
CA THR A 132 5.08 15.79 -20.61
C THR A 132 4.47 14.88 -21.66
N ASN A 133 4.15 13.63 -21.30
CA ASN A 133 3.52 12.67 -22.20
C ASN A 133 1.98 12.66 -22.00
N ALA A 134 1.27 11.76 -22.68
CA ALA A 134 -0.18 11.57 -22.54
C ALA A 134 -0.55 10.13 -22.08
N ASN A 135 0.44 9.40 -21.58
CA ASN A 135 0.33 8.00 -21.20
C ASN A 135 -0.19 7.89 -19.77
N VAL A 136 -0.62 6.68 -19.40
CA VAL A 136 -0.79 6.38 -17.97
C VAL A 136 0.59 6.18 -17.36
N ASP A 137 0.86 6.93 -16.29
CA ASP A 137 2.08 6.90 -15.50
C ASP A 137 1.78 6.57 -14.03
N VAL A 138 2.79 6.13 -13.28
CA VAL A 138 2.70 5.84 -11.85
C VAL A 138 3.22 7.01 -11.04
N TYR A 139 2.43 7.42 -10.06
CA TYR A 139 2.72 8.52 -9.15
C TYR A 139 2.66 8.07 -7.71
N VAL A 140 3.42 8.75 -6.84
CA VAL A 140 3.29 8.66 -5.38
C VAL A 140 2.89 10.01 -4.83
N ARG A 141 1.80 10.04 -4.04
CA ARG A 141 1.37 11.22 -3.29
C ARG A 141 1.85 11.14 -1.85
N ASP A 142 2.52 12.20 -1.38
CA ASP A 142 2.80 12.41 0.04
C ASP A 142 1.63 13.18 0.69
N LEU A 143 0.80 12.49 1.46
CA LEU A 143 -0.38 13.07 2.10
C LEU A 143 -0.04 14.10 3.19
N ALA A 144 1.18 14.08 3.72
CA ALA A 144 1.60 15.11 4.68
C ALA A 144 1.87 16.46 4.01
N THR A 145 2.20 16.47 2.71
CA THR A 145 2.57 17.68 1.97
C THR A 145 1.61 18.02 0.83
N GLY A 146 0.82 17.06 0.37
CA GLY A 146 -0.03 17.13 -0.82
C GLY A 146 0.74 17.07 -2.14
N GLY A 147 2.04 16.80 -2.11
CA GLY A 147 2.88 16.73 -3.30
C GLY A 147 2.83 15.37 -3.99
N TYR A 148 3.06 15.38 -5.31
CA TYR A 148 3.21 14.18 -6.13
C TYR A 148 4.66 14.02 -6.58
N GLU A 149 5.08 12.77 -6.75
CA GLU A 149 6.34 12.38 -7.37
C GLU A 149 6.06 11.33 -8.45
N LEU A 150 6.71 11.46 -9.61
CA LEU A 150 6.60 10.51 -10.71
C LEU A 150 7.49 9.29 -10.43
N ALA A 151 6.88 8.11 -10.33
CA ALA A 151 7.56 6.86 -10.01
C ALA A 151 7.93 6.06 -11.28
N SER A 152 7.11 6.09 -12.33
CA SER A 152 7.42 5.52 -13.64
C SER A 152 8.39 6.41 -14.44
N ALA A 153 9.52 6.75 -13.81
CA ALA A 153 10.51 7.67 -14.37
C ALA A 153 11.77 6.93 -14.86
N VAL A 154 12.46 7.54 -15.81
CA VAL A 154 13.76 7.07 -16.32
C VAL A 154 14.77 6.99 -15.16
N ASP A 155 15.65 5.99 -15.24
CA ASP A 155 16.72 5.81 -14.25
C ASP A 155 17.57 7.08 -14.11
N GLY A 156 17.77 7.54 -12.87
CA GLY A 156 18.51 8.75 -12.54
C GLY A 156 17.81 10.08 -12.85
N ALA A 157 16.59 10.05 -13.38
CA ALA A 157 15.85 11.25 -13.80
C ALA A 157 14.42 11.29 -13.23
N ASP A 158 13.76 12.46 -13.36
CA ASP A 158 12.35 12.68 -12.98
C ASP A 158 11.45 12.81 -14.23
N ALA A 159 11.94 12.37 -15.40
CA ALA A 159 11.20 12.36 -16.64
C ALA A 159 10.47 11.01 -16.81
N PRO A 160 9.26 10.98 -17.38
CA PRO A 160 8.53 9.73 -17.59
C PRO A 160 9.34 8.77 -18.45
N LEU A 161 9.16 7.47 -18.20
CA LEU A 161 9.76 6.44 -19.03
C LEU A 161 9.28 6.59 -20.48
N ALA A 162 10.21 6.96 -21.35
CA ALA A 162 10.04 6.97 -22.78
C ALA A 162 11.22 6.19 -23.36
N TYR A 163 10.94 5.03 -23.93
CA TYR A 163 11.97 4.22 -24.55
C TYR A 163 12.23 4.72 -25.98
N THR A 164 13.50 4.72 -26.40
CA THR A 164 13.96 5.56 -27.51
C THR A 164 13.24 5.25 -28.83
N GLY A 165 12.40 6.19 -29.28
CA GLY A 165 11.80 6.19 -30.63
C GLY A 165 10.29 6.42 -30.65
N VAL A 166 9.56 6.17 -29.56
CA VAL A 166 8.10 6.39 -29.46
C VAL A 166 7.74 6.84 -28.04
N ALA A 167 6.69 7.65 -27.90
CA ALA A 167 6.06 7.91 -26.61
C ALA A 167 5.66 6.58 -25.92
N GLY A 168 5.87 6.51 -24.60
CA GLY A 168 5.96 5.29 -23.81
C GLY A 168 4.82 4.26 -23.91
N SER A 169 5.15 3.03 -23.56
CA SER A 169 4.21 2.00 -23.18
C SER A 169 3.39 2.47 -21.99
N ASP A 170 2.05 2.36 -22.04
CA ASP A 170 1.21 2.58 -20.85
C ASP A 170 1.75 1.71 -19.71
N VAL A 171 1.74 2.20 -18.47
CA VAL A 171 1.98 1.33 -17.30
C VAL A 171 0.66 0.71 -16.83
N SER A 172 0.72 -0.54 -16.38
CA SER A 172 -0.47 -1.32 -16.02
C SER A 172 -1.01 -0.91 -14.66
N PRO A 173 -2.34 -0.94 -14.44
CA PRO A 173 -2.92 -0.98 -13.11
C PRO A 173 -2.35 -2.20 -12.35
N GLY A 174 -1.79 -1.97 -11.15
CA GLY A 174 -1.07 -2.99 -10.36
C GLY A 174 0.21 -2.48 -9.69
N VAL A 175 0.14 -1.29 -9.10
CA VAL A 175 1.28 -0.65 -8.42
C VAL A 175 1.39 -1.22 -7.01
N ALA A 176 2.62 -1.49 -6.55
CA ALA A 176 2.88 -1.88 -5.18
C ALA A 176 3.92 -0.95 -4.53
N LEU A 177 3.67 -0.51 -3.31
CA LEU A 177 4.51 0.41 -2.55
C LEU A 177 5.10 -0.31 -1.33
N SER A 178 6.38 -0.10 -1.02
CA SER A 178 6.98 -0.58 0.23
C SER A 178 6.42 0.14 1.46
N ASP A 179 6.50 -0.48 2.63
CA ASP A 179 5.92 0.07 3.87
C ASP A 179 6.50 1.43 4.24
N ASP A 180 7.77 1.70 3.89
CA ASP A 180 8.42 2.98 4.12
C ASP A 180 8.07 4.07 3.08
N GLY A 181 7.29 3.72 2.05
CA GLY A 181 6.90 4.61 0.95
C GLY A 181 8.04 4.93 -0.02
N ARG A 182 9.17 4.21 0.03
CA ARG A 182 10.37 4.53 -0.76
C ARG A 182 10.43 3.81 -2.11
N ARG A 183 10.00 2.56 -2.18
CA ARG A 183 10.16 1.71 -3.36
C ARG A 183 8.81 1.40 -3.98
N VAL A 184 8.72 1.59 -5.29
CA VAL A 184 7.51 1.39 -6.08
C VAL A 184 7.78 0.34 -7.13
N VAL A 185 6.97 -0.72 -7.14
CA VAL A 185 6.90 -1.67 -8.25
C VAL A 185 5.84 -1.22 -9.24
N PHE A 186 6.19 -1.23 -10.51
CA PHE A 186 5.27 -0.97 -11.61
C PHE A 186 5.64 -1.83 -12.81
N ARG A 187 4.74 -1.89 -13.79
CA ARG A 187 4.87 -2.76 -14.95
C ARG A 187 4.44 -2.07 -16.23
N THR A 188 5.13 -2.29 -17.34
CA THR A 188 4.68 -1.81 -18.66
C THR A 188 3.53 -2.65 -19.22
N VAL A 189 2.65 -2.08 -20.04
CA VAL A 189 1.58 -2.79 -20.76
C VAL A 189 2.07 -3.16 -22.14
N ASP A 190 2.64 -2.21 -22.85
CA ASP A 190 3.09 -2.40 -24.22
C ASP A 190 4.59 -2.62 -24.30
N GLY A 191 5.03 -3.22 -25.40
CA GLY A 191 6.43 -3.17 -25.80
C GLY A 191 6.75 -1.80 -26.39
N ASP A 192 8.03 -1.56 -26.68
CA ASP A 192 8.47 -0.30 -27.29
C ASP A 192 9.17 -0.51 -28.65
N ALA A 193 9.48 0.61 -29.32
CA ALA A 193 10.21 0.60 -30.59
C ALA A 193 11.72 0.32 -30.45
N ALA A 194 12.26 0.35 -29.24
CA ALA A 194 13.64 0.00 -28.93
C ALA A 194 13.84 -1.51 -28.70
N GLY A 195 12.76 -2.29 -28.75
CA GLY A 195 12.77 -3.75 -28.60
C GLY A 195 12.51 -4.25 -27.18
N MET A 196 12.07 -3.40 -26.25
CA MET A 196 11.58 -3.86 -24.94
C MET A 196 10.28 -4.64 -25.14
N PRO A 197 10.18 -5.88 -24.64
CA PRO A 197 8.94 -6.62 -24.67
C PRO A 197 7.87 -5.93 -23.82
N ALA A 198 6.60 -6.27 -24.07
CA ALA A 198 5.51 -5.90 -23.19
C ALA A 198 5.71 -6.46 -21.77
N PHE A 199 4.96 -5.91 -20.80
CA PHE A 199 4.73 -6.56 -19.51
C PHE A 199 5.91 -6.64 -18.56
N GLN A 200 6.87 -5.72 -18.69
CA GLN A 200 8.13 -5.75 -17.95
C GLN A 200 7.96 -5.11 -16.57
N VAL A 201 8.55 -5.73 -15.54
CA VAL A 201 8.44 -5.29 -14.15
C VAL A 201 9.65 -4.44 -13.77
N PHE A 202 9.40 -3.32 -13.13
CA PHE A 202 10.42 -2.39 -12.67
C PHE A 202 10.26 -2.09 -11.18
N VAL A 203 11.37 -1.72 -10.55
CA VAL A 203 11.38 -1.09 -9.22
C VAL A 203 11.98 0.29 -9.32
N ARG A 204 11.25 1.29 -8.85
CA ARG A 204 11.76 2.65 -8.60
C ARG A 204 12.11 2.81 -7.14
N ASP A 205 13.31 3.28 -6.84
CA ASP A 205 13.67 3.83 -5.53
C ASP A 205 13.56 5.36 -5.59
N LEU A 206 12.57 5.93 -4.91
CA LEU A 206 12.28 7.37 -4.93
C LEU A 206 13.39 8.19 -4.24
N ALA A 207 14.12 7.59 -3.28
CA ALA A 207 15.18 8.30 -2.58
C ALA A 207 16.43 8.45 -3.44
N THR A 208 16.78 7.44 -4.23
CA THR A 208 17.96 7.46 -5.11
C THR A 208 17.63 7.87 -6.55
N ARG A 209 16.34 7.90 -6.90
CA ARG A 209 15.85 8.05 -8.28
C ARG A 209 16.32 6.93 -9.19
N GLY A 210 16.62 5.76 -8.62
CA GLY A 210 17.05 4.59 -9.35
C GLY A 210 15.85 3.83 -9.90
N THR A 211 15.84 3.52 -11.18
CA THR A 211 14.83 2.64 -11.81
C THR A 211 15.54 1.42 -12.38
N ARG A 212 15.21 0.24 -11.87
CA ARG A 212 15.81 -1.03 -12.32
C ARG A 212 14.76 -1.98 -12.88
N LEU A 213 15.17 -2.71 -13.93
CA LEU A 213 14.41 -3.83 -14.47
C LEU A 213 14.49 -5.04 -13.52
N VAL A 214 13.36 -5.71 -13.30
CA VAL A 214 13.24 -6.96 -12.52
C VAL A 214 13.18 -8.17 -13.47
N THR A 215 12.40 -8.06 -14.54
CA THR A 215 12.24 -9.10 -15.57
C THR A 215 13.39 -9.06 -16.58
N HIS A 216 14.56 -9.54 -16.15
CA HIS A 216 15.78 -9.57 -16.97
C HIS A 216 16.38 -10.98 -17.04
N ARG A 217 17.26 -11.21 -18.02
CA ARG A 217 18.00 -12.46 -18.15
C ARG A 217 18.89 -12.69 -16.91
N ARG A 218 18.97 -13.94 -16.47
CA ARG A 218 19.92 -14.37 -15.43
C ARG A 218 21.34 -13.97 -15.82
N GLY A 219 22.06 -13.31 -14.91
CA GLY A 219 23.43 -12.83 -15.15
C GLY A 219 23.60 -11.63 -16.09
N ASP A 220 22.51 -11.07 -16.65
CA ASP A 220 22.55 -9.86 -17.47
C ASP A 220 21.30 -9.00 -17.27
N ALA A 221 21.39 -8.04 -16.35
CA ALA A 221 20.29 -7.15 -15.98
C ALA A 221 19.89 -6.15 -17.07
N ALA A 222 20.67 -6.02 -18.14
CA ALA A 222 20.37 -5.10 -19.24
C ALA A 222 19.44 -5.73 -20.29
N VAL A 223 19.28 -7.05 -20.29
CA VAL A 223 18.47 -7.72 -21.30
C VAL A 223 17.12 -8.14 -20.74
N PRO A 224 16.02 -7.53 -21.21
CA PRO A 224 14.68 -7.89 -20.76
C PRO A 224 14.27 -9.27 -21.25
N VAL A 225 13.61 -10.02 -20.38
CA VAL A 225 13.10 -11.35 -20.71
C VAL A 225 11.77 -11.61 -20.03
N GLY A 226 10.88 -12.31 -20.74
CA GLY A 226 9.60 -12.73 -20.19
C GLY A 226 8.63 -11.56 -20.06
N GLY A 227 8.08 -11.39 -18.87
CA GLY A 227 7.09 -10.37 -18.52
C GLY A 227 6.07 -10.90 -17.52
N ALA A 228 5.58 -10.04 -16.63
CA ALA A 228 4.55 -10.39 -15.65
C ALA A 228 3.16 -10.38 -16.29
N LEU A 229 2.28 -11.30 -15.96
CA LEU A 229 0.86 -11.17 -16.24
C LEU A 229 0.14 -10.67 -14.98
N GLY A 230 -0.57 -9.56 -15.12
CA GLY A 230 -1.26 -8.92 -14.01
C GLY A 230 -0.31 -8.07 -13.15
N GLN A 231 -0.57 -8.07 -11.84
CA GLN A 231 0.14 -7.24 -10.86
C GLN A 231 1.50 -7.85 -10.49
N ALA A 232 2.38 -7.04 -9.92
CA ALA A 232 3.60 -7.49 -9.25
C ALA A 232 3.60 -6.89 -7.83
N GLY A 233 4.07 -7.67 -6.85
CA GLY A 233 4.08 -7.29 -5.44
C GLY A 233 5.50 -6.94 -4.97
N ILE A 234 5.59 -6.12 -3.93
CA ILE A 234 6.85 -5.81 -3.23
C ILE A 234 6.69 -6.13 -1.75
N SER A 235 7.78 -6.58 -1.09
CA SER A 235 7.79 -6.77 0.36
C SER A 235 7.74 -5.42 1.09
N GLY A 236 7.32 -5.44 2.36
CA GLY A 236 7.24 -4.24 3.19
C GLY A 236 8.59 -3.55 3.37
N ASP A 237 9.69 -4.31 3.52
CA ASP A 237 11.06 -3.79 3.55
C ASP A 237 11.56 -3.29 2.17
N GLY A 238 10.76 -3.48 1.13
CA GLY A 238 11.02 -3.07 -0.25
C GLY A 238 12.10 -3.89 -0.96
N THR A 239 12.60 -4.98 -0.39
CA THR A 239 13.77 -5.71 -0.92
C THR A 239 13.40 -6.86 -1.84
N ALA A 240 12.22 -7.46 -1.71
CA ALA A 240 11.77 -8.58 -2.52
C ALA A 240 10.60 -8.19 -3.42
N VAL A 241 10.57 -8.74 -4.62
CA VAL A 241 9.52 -8.56 -5.63
C VAL A 241 9.00 -9.93 -6.04
N VAL A 242 7.68 -10.05 -6.18
CA VAL A 242 7.01 -11.26 -6.69
C VAL A 242 6.13 -10.94 -7.88
N TRP A 243 6.05 -11.88 -8.81
CA TRP A 243 5.18 -11.77 -9.97
C TRP A 243 4.86 -13.14 -10.55
N THR A 244 3.80 -13.20 -11.33
CA THR A 244 3.48 -14.35 -12.18
C THR A 244 3.92 -14.01 -13.59
N GLY A 245 4.82 -14.76 -14.19
CA GLY A 245 5.40 -14.37 -15.49
C GLY A 245 5.83 -15.53 -16.38
N ARG A 246 6.16 -15.19 -17.63
CA ARG A 246 6.75 -16.10 -18.64
C ARG A 246 8.27 -15.97 -18.70
N GLY A 247 8.92 -16.83 -19.49
CA GLY A 247 10.36 -16.76 -19.74
C GLY A 247 11.21 -17.17 -18.53
N ALA A 248 10.70 -18.08 -17.69
CA ALA A 248 11.40 -18.54 -16.50
C ALA A 248 12.70 -19.27 -16.85
N ASP A 249 12.77 -19.93 -18.01
CA ASP A 249 13.93 -20.62 -18.56
C ASP A 249 15.18 -19.73 -18.71
N GLU A 250 14.98 -18.44 -19.00
CA GLU A 250 16.05 -17.44 -19.13
C GLU A 250 16.26 -16.59 -17.86
N GLN A 251 15.28 -16.55 -16.95
CA GLN A 251 15.32 -15.73 -15.74
C GLN A 251 15.92 -16.45 -14.53
N VAL A 252 15.81 -17.78 -14.45
CA VAL A 252 16.10 -18.53 -13.21
C VAL A 252 17.19 -19.57 -13.41
N THR A 253 17.74 -20.07 -12.30
CA THR A 253 18.63 -21.25 -12.34
C THR A 253 17.86 -22.51 -12.71
N THR A 254 18.40 -23.25 -13.68
CA THR A 254 17.92 -24.58 -14.10
C THR A 254 18.95 -25.64 -13.76
N VAL A 255 18.47 -26.88 -13.62
CA VAL A 255 19.33 -28.05 -13.36
C VAL A 255 19.55 -28.84 -14.65
N PRO A 256 20.66 -29.58 -14.81
CA PRO A 256 20.86 -30.41 -15.99
C PRO A 256 19.69 -31.37 -16.24
N ASN A 257 19.28 -31.49 -17.51
CA ASN A 257 18.14 -32.28 -17.99
C ASN A 257 16.75 -31.76 -17.54
N GLU A 258 16.68 -30.56 -16.95
CA GLU A 258 15.45 -29.80 -16.83
C GLU A 258 15.13 -29.06 -18.13
N SER A 259 13.87 -29.12 -18.56
CA SER A 259 13.34 -28.30 -19.64
C SER A 259 12.19 -27.47 -19.11
N LEU A 260 12.29 -26.15 -19.26
CA LEU A 260 11.24 -25.20 -18.94
C LEU A 260 10.67 -24.65 -20.25
N ASP A 261 9.35 -24.65 -20.38
CA ASP A 261 8.68 -24.02 -21.51
C ASP A 261 8.70 -22.49 -21.31
N PRO A 262 9.27 -21.72 -22.25
CA PRO A 262 9.32 -20.25 -22.16
C PRO A 262 7.93 -19.61 -22.14
N GLN A 263 6.90 -20.32 -22.64
CA GLN A 263 5.52 -19.85 -22.66
C GLN A 263 4.73 -20.24 -21.40
N ALA A 264 5.31 -21.07 -20.53
CA ALA A 264 4.69 -21.42 -19.26
C ALA A 264 4.64 -20.22 -18.31
N PHE A 265 3.58 -20.15 -17.51
CA PHE A 265 3.51 -19.23 -16.39
C PHE A 265 4.19 -19.84 -15.18
N SER A 266 4.92 -19.02 -14.44
CA SER A 266 5.55 -19.41 -13.19
C SER A 266 5.44 -18.29 -12.17
N TYR A 267 5.32 -18.67 -10.90
CA TYR A 267 5.52 -17.76 -9.80
C TYR A 267 7.01 -17.50 -9.62
N LEU A 268 7.39 -16.24 -9.74
CA LEU A 268 8.77 -15.78 -9.69
C LEU A 268 8.95 -14.82 -8.52
N TRP A 269 10.16 -14.85 -7.96
CA TRP A 269 10.56 -14.07 -6.81
C TRP A 269 12.00 -13.58 -7.02
N GLN A 270 12.26 -12.32 -6.71
CA GLN A 270 13.60 -11.75 -6.75
C GLN A 270 13.82 -10.85 -5.54
N ARG A 271 14.96 -11.02 -4.86
CA ARG A 271 15.45 -10.04 -3.89
C ARG A 271 16.49 -9.13 -4.51
N ALA A 272 16.53 -7.87 -4.09
CA ALA A 272 17.50 -6.88 -4.57
C ALA A 272 18.94 -7.38 -4.38
N GLY A 273 19.69 -7.48 -5.48
CA GLY A 273 21.06 -7.99 -5.48
C GLY A 273 21.19 -9.52 -5.60
N GLU A 274 20.07 -10.24 -5.68
CA GLU A 274 20.02 -11.69 -5.87
C GLU A 274 19.43 -12.03 -7.26
N GLU A 275 19.74 -13.24 -7.74
CA GLU A 275 19.14 -13.78 -8.96
C GLU A 275 17.66 -14.12 -8.76
N THR A 276 16.89 -14.11 -9.85
CA THR A 276 15.48 -14.51 -9.81
C THR A 276 15.35 -16.01 -9.53
N ARG A 277 14.43 -16.36 -8.62
CA ARG A 277 14.09 -17.73 -8.24
C ARG A 277 12.63 -18.03 -8.57
N ARG A 278 12.34 -19.30 -8.80
CA ARG A 278 10.97 -19.81 -8.93
C ARG A 278 10.43 -20.13 -7.54
N ILE A 279 9.20 -19.71 -7.25
CA ILE A 279 8.47 -20.10 -6.02
C ILE A 279 8.05 -21.57 -6.11
N THR A 280 7.77 -22.05 -7.32
CA THR A 280 7.13 -23.35 -7.58
C THR A 280 7.82 -24.18 -8.68
N GLY A 281 7.41 -25.44 -8.82
CA GLY A 281 7.81 -26.32 -9.92
C GLY A 281 8.37 -27.67 -9.47
N PRO A 282 8.67 -28.55 -10.45
CA PRO A 282 8.96 -29.96 -10.20
C PRO A 282 10.40 -30.25 -9.76
N THR A 283 11.32 -29.31 -9.99
CA THR A 283 12.74 -29.43 -9.66
C THR A 283 13.10 -28.64 -8.40
N ASP A 284 14.29 -28.81 -7.84
CA ASP A 284 14.77 -27.95 -6.75
C ASP A 284 16.22 -27.51 -6.98
N PRO A 285 16.46 -26.43 -7.76
CA PRO A 285 17.81 -25.90 -7.99
C PRO A 285 18.44 -25.28 -6.73
N ASP A 286 17.65 -25.03 -5.69
CA ASP A 286 18.12 -24.42 -4.44
C ASP A 286 18.74 -25.47 -3.49
N ASP A 287 18.56 -26.76 -3.76
CA ASP A 287 19.28 -27.83 -3.07
C ASP A 287 20.67 -28.02 -3.72
N PRO A 288 21.78 -27.76 -2.99
CA PRO A 288 23.12 -27.85 -3.56
C PRO A 288 23.53 -29.28 -3.95
N SER A 289 22.83 -30.29 -3.45
CA SER A 289 23.03 -31.67 -3.86
C SER A 289 22.24 -32.05 -5.11
N CYS A 290 21.42 -31.14 -5.65
CA CYS A 290 20.79 -31.33 -6.94
C CYS A 290 21.77 -31.10 -8.09
N THR A 291 22.28 -32.19 -8.66
CA THR A 291 23.25 -32.15 -9.76
C THR A 291 22.67 -32.58 -11.11
N PHE A 292 21.59 -33.37 -11.11
CA PHE A 292 20.98 -33.89 -12.33
C PHE A 292 19.52 -34.28 -12.09
N TYR A 293 18.60 -33.80 -12.92
CA TYR A 293 17.18 -34.09 -12.78
C TYR A 293 16.71 -35.18 -13.77
N VAL A 294 15.97 -36.16 -13.24
CA VAL A 294 15.25 -37.16 -14.05
C VAL A 294 13.75 -36.92 -13.84
N PRO A 295 12.99 -36.56 -14.90
CA PRO A 295 11.55 -36.32 -14.79
C PRO A 295 10.82 -37.46 -14.09
N SER A 296 10.16 -37.13 -12.98
CA SER A 296 9.34 -38.08 -12.23
C SER A 296 8.38 -37.32 -11.34
N ASP A 297 7.17 -37.83 -11.24
CA ASP A 297 6.09 -37.28 -10.42
C ASP A 297 6.09 -37.78 -8.97
N THR A 298 6.77 -38.89 -8.72
CA THR A 298 6.73 -39.62 -7.45
C THR A 298 8.10 -39.74 -6.81
N ALA A 299 9.18 -39.65 -7.59
CA ALA A 299 10.52 -39.73 -7.05
C ALA A 299 10.76 -38.63 -6.01
N THR A 300 11.44 -39.02 -4.95
CA THR A 300 11.86 -38.12 -3.88
C THR A 300 13.38 -38.06 -3.88
N GLY A 301 13.94 -36.88 -3.69
CA GLY A 301 15.38 -36.68 -3.66
C GLY A 301 15.71 -35.19 -3.65
N PRO A 302 16.99 -34.81 -3.76
CA PRO A 302 17.40 -33.42 -3.68
C PRO A 302 16.97 -32.60 -4.89
N CYS A 303 16.96 -33.19 -6.10
CA CYS A 303 16.50 -32.50 -7.30
C CYS A 303 15.00 -32.37 -7.47
N TYR A 304 14.20 -32.96 -6.57
CA TYR A 304 12.75 -33.01 -6.71
C TYR A 304 12.12 -31.95 -5.83
N GLY A 305 11.48 -30.97 -6.47
CA GLY A 305 10.80 -29.85 -5.82
C GLY A 305 9.56 -30.28 -5.02
N PRO A 306 8.91 -29.30 -4.36
CA PRO A 306 7.73 -29.55 -3.54
C PRO A 306 6.52 -30.02 -4.35
N LEU A 307 6.48 -29.71 -5.65
CA LEU A 307 5.40 -30.06 -6.56
C LEU A 307 5.84 -31.18 -7.52
N ALA A 308 4.89 -31.99 -7.96
CA ALA A 308 5.13 -33.10 -8.87
C ALA A 308 5.19 -32.62 -10.33
N ASP A 309 4.38 -31.64 -10.65
CA ASP A 309 4.23 -31.00 -11.95
C ASP A 309 4.54 -29.50 -11.86
N ASN A 310 4.65 -28.87 -13.03
CA ASN A 310 4.68 -27.42 -13.17
C ASN A 310 3.24 -26.90 -13.33
N GLU A 311 3.04 -25.59 -13.22
CA GLU A 311 1.72 -24.99 -13.44
C GLU A 311 1.32 -24.87 -14.92
N GLN A 312 1.98 -25.60 -15.83
CA GLN A 312 1.71 -25.50 -17.27
C GLN A 312 0.27 -25.91 -17.59
N GLY A 313 -0.48 -25.00 -18.23
CA GLY A 313 -1.87 -25.23 -18.62
C GLY A 313 -2.90 -25.02 -17.50
N VAL A 314 -2.46 -24.71 -16.27
CA VAL A 314 -3.37 -24.34 -15.18
C VAL A 314 -3.76 -22.87 -15.34
N ALA A 315 -4.91 -22.63 -15.98
CA ALA A 315 -5.47 -21.29 -16.12
C ALA A 315 -5.65 -20.55 -14.78
N GLY A 316 -5.68 -21.30 -13.66
CA GLY A 316 -5.94 -20.80 -12.31
C GLY A 316 -4.87 -19.86 -11.73
N ILE A 317 -3.59 -19.95 -12.12
CA ILE A 317 -2.56 -19.04 -11.57
C ILE A 317 -2.46 -17.71 -12.34
N ILE A 318 -3.04 -17.65 -13.54
CA ILE A 318 -3.03 -16.45 -14.38
C ILE A 318 -3.90 -15.39 -13.72
N GLY A 319 -3.28 -14.33 -13.21
CA GLY A 319 -3.97 -13.26 -12.50
C GLY A 319 -4.03 -13.42 -10.98
N LEU A 320 -3.46 -14.49 -10.42
CA LEU A 320 -3.21 -14.60 -8.98
C LEU A 320 -1.80 -14.12 -8.68
N LEU A 321 -1.66 -13.21 -7.70
CA LEU A 321 -0.38 -12.70 -7.24
C LEU A 321 0.02 -13.43 -5.94
N PRO A 322 1.24 -13.98 -5.82
CA PRO A 322 1.76 -14.43 -4.54
C PRO A 322 1.85 -13.28 -3.55
N SER A 323 1.57 -13.53 -2.28
CA SER A 323 1.62 -12.51 -1.23
C SER A 323 2.86 -12.66 -0.35
N LEU A 324 3.48 -11.55 0.03
CA LEU A 324 4.77 -11.47 0.72
C LEU A 324 4.61 -11.06 2.19
N SER A 325 5.46 -11.62 3.04
CA SER A 325 5.75 -11.03 4.36
C SER A 325 6.54 -9.73 4.22
N PHE A 326 6.64 -8.97 5.31
CA PHE A 326 7.38 -7.71 5.38
C PHE A 326 8.85 -7.88 4.97
N ASP A 327 9.51 -8.95 5.43
CA ASP A 327 10.90 -9.27 5.09
C ASP A 327 11.04 -9.87 3.68
N GLY A 328 9.93 -10.18 3.01
CA GLY A 328 9.90 -10.73 1.67
C GLY A 328 10.33 -12.19 1.55
N TYR A 329 10.63 -12.88 2.65
CA TYR A 329 11.10 -14.27 2.60
C TYR A 329 9.98 -15.30 2.68
N ARG A 330 8.86 -14.99 3.34
CA ARG A 330 7.70 -15.88 3.35
C ARG A 330 6.78 -15.49 2.22
N VAL A 331 6.44 -16.46 1.38
CA VAL A 331 5.58 -16.26 0.21
C VAL A 331 4.38 -17.19 0.30
N ALA A 332 3.18 -16.63 0.36
CA ALA A 332 1.93 -17.39 0.26
C ALA A 332 1.43 -17.36 -1.18
N PHE A 333 1.01 -18.51 -1.71
CA PHE A 333 0.53 -18.62 -3.09
C PHE A 333 -0.54 -19.70 -3.21
N LEU A 334 -1.32 -19.61 -4.29
CA LEU A 334 -2.35 -20.60 -4.62
C LEU A 334 -1.94 -21.37 -5.87
N THR A 335 -2.03 -22.68 -5.84
CA THR A 335 -1.81 -23.50 -7.04
C THR A 335 -2.66 -24.76 -6.98
N SER A 336 -2.99 -25.31 -8.15
CA SER A 336 -3.60 -26.64 -8.28
C SER A 336 -2.59 -27.69 -8.73
N ALA A 337 -1.30 -27.32 -8.81
CA ALA A 337 -0.22 -28.26 -9.05
C ALA A 337 -0.16 -29.31 -7.93
N SER A 338 0.15 -30.54 -8.30
CA SER A 338 0.06 -31.67 -7.38
C SER A 338 1.23 -31.64 -6.39
N PRO A 339 0.99 -31.67 -5.07
CA PRO A 339 2.06 -31.84 -4.10
C PRO A 339 2.70 -33.24 -4.27
N ARG A 340 4.01 -33.30 -4.07
CA ARG A 340 4.78 -34.54 -4.21
C ARG A 340 4.80 -35.33 -2.89
N PRO A 341 4.72 -36.68 -2.89
CA PRO A 341 4.46 -37.60 -4.02
C PRO A 341 2.95 -37.80 -4.31
N ARG A 342 2.55 -37.76 -5.59
CA ARG A 342 1.17 -37.42 -6.08
C ARG A 342 -0.05 -38.00 -5.35
N VAL A 343 -1.05 -37.13 -5.16
CA VAL A 343 -2.45 -37.30 -5.62
C VAL A 343 -2.81 -36.03 -6.39
N ALA A 344 -3.48 -36.17 -7.55
CA ALA A 344 -3.87 -35.02 -8.37
C ALA A 344 -4.84 -34.12 -7.60
N GLY A 345 -4.43 -32.86 -7.38
CA GLY A 345 -5.33 -31.79 -6.96
C GLY A 345 -6.10 -31.28 -8.18
N SER A 346 -7.35 -30.87 -7.98
CA SER A 346 -8.22 -30.33 -9.04
C SER A 346 -8.56 -28.85 -8.81
N ALA A 347 -8.33 -28.35 -7.60
CA ALA A 347 -8.65 -27.00 -7.19
C ALA A 347 -7.41 -26.24 -6.69
N LEU A 348 -7.52 -24.91 -6.64
CA LEU A 348 -6.48 -24.05 -6.07
C LEU A 348 -6.41 -24.22 -4.55
N ASP A 349 -5.23 -24.54 -4.06
CA ASP A 349 -4.91 -24.73 -2.64
C ASP A 349 -3.82 -23.78 -2.15
N LEU A 350 -3.83 -23.50 -0.85
CA LEU A 350 -2.90 -22.60 -0.18
C LEU A 350 -1.60 -23.31 0.17
N PHE A 351 -0.50 -22.72 -0.31
CA PHE A 351 0.86 -23.08 0.04
C PHE A 351 1.59 -21.86 0.59
N VAL A 352 2.57 -22.12 1.46
CA VAL A 352 3.52 -21.12 1.92
C VAL A 352 4.93 -21.66 1.73
N THR A 353 5.83 -20.85 1.17
CA THR A 353 7.24 -21.20 1.03
C THR A 353 8.16 -20.21 1.73
N ASP A 354 9.26 -20.70 2.29
CA ASP A 354 10.35 -19.90 2.84
C ASP A 354 11.48 -19.77 1.80
N MET A 355 11.70 -18.54 1.35
CA MET A 355 12.69 -18.17 0.34
C MET A 355 14.02 -17.73 0.95
N ARG A 356 14.27 -17.96 2.26
CA ARG A 356 15.57 -17.61 2.87
C ARG A 356 16.74 -18.32 2.19
N PRO A 357 17.93 -17.68 2.16
CA PRO A 357 19.13 -18.32 1.66
C PRO A 357 19.42 -19.63 2.40
N GLY A 358 19.80 -20.67 1.66
CA GLY A 358 20.11 -22.00 2.21
C GLY A 358 18.90 -22.89 2.51
N VAL A 359 17.68 -22.41 2.31
CA VAL A 359 16.46 -23.23 2.36
C VAL A 359 16.10 -23.67 0.95
N SER A 360 16.11 -24.99 0.70
CA SER A 360 15.63 -25.52 -0.57
C SER A 360 14.11 -25.40 -0.67
N ARG A 361 13.56 -25.30 -1.87
CA ARG A 361 12.11 -25.06 -2.05
C ARG A 361 11.28 -26.22 -1.53
N LYS A 362 11.78 -27.44 -1.70
CA LYS A 362 11.18 -28.65 -1.16
C LYS A 362 11.10 -28.60 0.37
N ALA A 363 12.15 -28.13 1.05
CA ALA A 363 12.18 -28.02 2.50
C ALA A 363 11.36 -26.83 3.03
N GLY A 364 11.34 -25.72 2.27
CA GLY A 364 10.66 -24.48 2.67
C GLY A 364 9.17 -24.45 2.39
N THR A 365 8.65 -25.30 1.49
CA THR A 365 7.23 -25.26 1.08
C THR A 365 6.36 -26.15 1.94
N VAL A 366 5.28 -25.57 2.45
CA VAL A 366 4.26 -26.25 3.24
C VAL A 366 2.90 -26.06 2.57
N GLU A 367 2.20 -27.17 2.34
CA GLU A 367 0.79 -27.19 1.95
C GLU A 367 -0.10 -27.01 3.18
N LEU A 368 -1.05 -26.08 3.11
CA LEU A 368 -1.93 -25.74 4.23
C LEU A 368 -3.38 -26.11 3.98
N THR A 369 -3.83 -26.08 2.73
CA THR A 369 -5.13 -26.61 2.35
C THR A 369 -4.94 -27.69 1.30
N ARG A 370 -5.88 -28.64 1.28
CA ARG A 370 -5.95 -29.65 0.25
C ARG A 370 -7.41 -29.82 -0.15
N ASP A 371 -7.66 -29.84 -1.45
CA ASP A 371 -8.95 -30.16 -2.02
C ASP A 371 -9.26 -31.67 -1.87
N ASP A 372 -10.55 -32.00 -1.81
CA ASP A 372 -11.00 -33.38 -1.98
C ASP A 372 -11.64 -33.50 -3.37
N PRO A 373 -11.01 -34.22 -4.32
CA PRO A 373 -11.49 -34.30 -5.69
C PRO A 373 -12.80 -35.09 -5.84
N VAL A 374 -13.18 -35.88 -4.82
CA VAL A 374 -14.44 -36.65 -4.81
C VAL A 374 -15.55 -35.85 -4.14
N ASP A 375 -15.22 -35.09 -3.10
CA ASP A 375 -16.17 -34.32 -2.31
C ASP A 375 -16.24 -32.86 -2.79
N ARG A 376 -17.25 -32.54 -3.60
CA ARG A 376 -17.49 -31.17 -4.10
C ARG A 376 -17.57 -30.09 -3.01
N ILE A 377 -17.85 -30.46 -1.75
CA ILE A 377 -17.93 -29.53 -0.62
C ILE A 377 -16.54 -29.17 -0.06
N ALA A 378 -15.63 -30.14 -0.02
CA ALA A 378 -14.22 -29.96 0.36
C ALA A 378 -13.31 -29.68 -0.85
N GLY A 379 -13.81 -29.86 -2.08
CA GLY A 379 -13.09 -29.70 -3.33
C GLY A 379 -13.23 -28.33 -4.00
N ALA A 380 -13.93 -27.37 -3.39
CA ALA A 380 -14.07 -26.03 -3.97
C ALA A 380 -12.74 -25.25 -3.92
N PRO A 381 -12.39 -24.40 -4.91
CA PRO A 381 -11.12 -23.71 -4.93
C PRO A 381 -11.03 -22.59 -3.88
N LEU A 382 -9.80 -22.26 -3.49
CA LEU A 382 -9.50 -20.93 -2.97
C LEU A 382 -9.36 -19.95 -4.15
N ASN A 383 -9.82 -18.72 -3.98
CA ASN A 383 -9.87 -17.74 -5.08
C ASN A 383 -8.84 -16.61 -4.92
N ALA A 384 -8.31 -16.38 -3.72
CA ALA A 384 -7.33 -15.34 -3.43
C ALA A 384 -6.59 -15.62 -2.12
N VAL A 385 -5.40 -15.03 -1.98
CA VAL A 385 -4.60 -15.07 -0.77
C VAL A 385 -3.95 -13.71 -0.52
N ALA A 386 -3.93 -13.26 0.74
CA ALA A 386 -3.12 -12.15 1.21
C ALA A 386 -2.44 -12.55 2.54
N LEU A 387 -1.12 -12.43 2.59
CA LEU A 387 -0.28 -12.75 3.74
C LEU A 387 -0.13 -11.49 4.60
N SER A 388 -0.28 -11.61 5.92
CA SER A 388 0.01 -10.51 6.84
C SER A 388 1.49 -10.14 6.79
N PRO A 389 1.84 -8.85 6.92
CA PRO A 389 3.24 -8.43 6.94
C PRO A 389 4.13 -9.15 7.98
N ASP A 390 3.59 -9.59 9.13
CA ASP A 390 4.35 -10.40 10.11
C ASP A 390 4.60 -11.86 9.63
N GLY A 391 3.98 -12.25 8.52
CA GLY A 391 4.04 -13.57 7.91
C GLY A 391 3.24 -14.64 8.65
N ARG A 392 2.48 -14.32 9.70
CA ARG A 392 1.79 -15.33 10.53
C ARG A 392 0.42 -15.72 10.01
N TRP A 393 -0.31 -14.83 9.35
CA TRP A 393 -1.69 -15.05 8.97
C TRP A 393 -1.88 -14.95 7.46
N ALA A 394 -2.74 -15.80 6.89
CA ALA A 394 -3.20 -15.65 5.51
C ALA A 394 -4.70 -15.41 5.47
N ALA A 395 -5.12 -14.31 4.85
CA ALA A 395 -6.51 -14.09 4.45
C ALA A 395 -6.77 -14.80 3.12
N VAL A 396 -7.84 -15.57 3.04
CA VAL A 396 -8.22 -16.30 1.82
C VAL A 396 -9.72 -16.18 1.55
N THR A 397 -10.11 -16.15 0.28
CA THR A 397 -11.51 -16.28 -0.11
C THR A 397 -11.80 -17.68 -0.64
N SER A 398 -12.90 -18.30 -0.25
CA SER A 398 -13.30 -19.60 -0.81
C SER A 398 -14.79 -19.90 -0.62
N ASN A 399 -15.35 -20.75 -1.50
CA ASN A 399 -16.67 -21.38 -1.32
C ASN A 399 -16.56 -22.72 -0.56
N ARG A 400 -15.35 -23.16 -0.22
CA ARG A 400 -15.08 -24.43 0.46
C ARG A 400 -15.63 -24.40 1.88
N LEU A 401 -16.31 -25.48 2.28
CA LEU A 401 -16.89 -25.61 3.63
C LEU A 401 -16.02 -26.40 4.60
N ARG A 402 -15.15 -27.26 4.08
CA ARG A 402 -14.30 -28.14 4.89
C ARG A 402 -12.85 -27.95 4.48
N PHE A 403 -11.98 -27.82 5.47
CA PHE A 403 -10.54 -27.70 5.30
C PHE A 403 -9.88 -28.83 6.09
N PRO A 404 -9.72 -30.03 5.52
CA PRO A 404 -9.27 -31.22 6.27
C PRO A 404 -7.91 -31.03 6.96
N SER A 405 -7.06 -30.20 6.38
CA SER A 405 -5.71 -29.89 6.86
C SER A 405 -5.65 -28.81 7.94
N LEU A 406 -6.78 -28.16 8.26
CA LEU A 406 -6.86 -27.05 9.21
C LEU A 406 -7.93 -27.30 10.28
N ARG A 407 -7.73 -26.70 11.46
CA ARG A 407 -8.70 -26.76 12.57
C ARG A 407 -9.51 -25.48 12.65
N PHE A 408 -10.83 -25.58 12.68
CA PHE A 408 -11.65 -24.39 12.85
C PHE A 408 -11.57 -23.85 14.29
N SER A 409 -11.28 -22.56 14.45
CA SER A 409 -11.33 -21.84 15.73
C SER A 409 -12.69 -21.15 15.98
N SER A 410 -13.56 -21.14 14.98
CA SER A 410 -14.92 -20.59 15.01
C SER A 410 -15.94 -21.55 14.40
N SER A 411 -17.23 -21.18 14.42
CA SER A 411 -18.28 -21.99 13.80
C SER A 411 -18.07 -22.16 12.30
N VAL A 412 -18.19 -23.40 11.82
CA VAL A 412 -18.13 -23.73 10.39
C VAL A 412 -19.44 -23.32 9.71
N ARG A 413 -19.34 -22.78 8.49
CA ARG A 413 -20.51 -22.55 7.64
C ARG A 413 -21.16 -23.89 7.23
N SER A 414 -22.49 -23.93 7.20
CA SER A 414 -23.23 -25.17 6.91
C SER A 414 -23.83 -25.25 5.49
N VAL A 415 -23.73 -24.19 4.69
CA VAL A 415 -24.39 -24.08 3.37
C VAL A 415 -23.36 -23.79 2.29
N PHE A 416 -23.47 -24.47 1.15
CA PHE A 416 -22.64 -24.24 -0.01
C PHE A 416 -23.26 -23.12 -0.85
N ASP A 417 -22.74 -21.90 -0.74
CA ASP A 417 -23.26 -20.72 -1.43
C ASP A 417 -22.12 -19.89 -2.08
N VAL A 418 -21.78 -18.75 -1.49
CA VAL A 418 -20.93 -17.71 -2.06
C VAL A 418 -19.50 -17.82 -1.53
N ALA A 419 -18.57 -17.12 -2.18
CA ALA A 419 -17.22 -16.97 -1.67
C ALA A 419 -17.24 -16.17 -0.37
N GLU A 420 -16.61 -16.68 0.68
CA GLU A 420 -16.46 -15.97 1.94
C GLU A 420 -15.00 -15.81 2.33
N LEU A 421 -14.76 -14.89 3.26
CA LEU A 421 -13.43 -14.55 3.76
C LEU A 421 -13.07 -15.39 4.98
N TYR A 422 -11.90 -16.01 4.93
CA TYR A 422 -11.32 -16.76 6.03
C TYR A 422 -9.94 -16.22 6.40
N LEU A 423 -9.55 -16.37 7.65
CA LEU A 423 -8.20 -16.15 8.14
C LEU A 423 -7.60 -17.46 8.61
N VAL A 424 -6.39 -17.76 8.13
CA VAL A 424 -5.61 -18.94 8.48
C VAL A 424 -4.43 -18.50 9.35
N ASP A 425 -4.33 -19.03 10.57
CA ASP A 425 -3.13 -18.91 11.39
C ASP A 425 -2.12 -19.97 10.92
N LEU A 426 -1.03 -19.51 10.32
CA LEU A 426 -0.01 -20.39 9.73
C LEU A 426 0.83 -21.09 10.80
N GLU A 427 0.88 -20.55 12.03
CA GLU A 427 1.63 -21.13 13.15
C GLU A 427 0.84 -22.26 13.82
N THR A 428 -0.43 -22.00 14.13
CA THR A 428 -1.29 -22.96 14.86
C THR A 428 -2.09 -23.88 13.94
N ARG A 429 -2.06 -23.62 12.62
CA ARG A 429 -2.84 -24.33 11.59
C ARG A 429 -4.34 -24.31 11.87
N THR A 430 -4.83 -23.15 12.34
CA THR A 430 -6.25 -22.90 12.54
C THR A 430 -6.83 -22.03 11.44
N ILE A 431 -8.13 -22.16 11.21
CA ILE A 431 -8.89 -21.33 10.27
C ILE A 431 -10.14 -20.76 10.94
N GLU A 432 -10.46 -19.52 10.64
CA GLU A 432 -11.71 -18.90 11.05
C GLU A 432 -12.37 -18.13 9.93
N ARG A 433 -13.70 -18.07 9.99
CA ARG A 433 -14.50 -17.19 9.15
C ARG A 433 -14.29 -15.76 9.63
N ALA A 434 -13.76 -14.90 8.75
CA ALA A 434 -13.36 -13.55 9.12
C ALA A 434 -14.45 -12.51 8.90
N ALA A 435 -15.40 -12.74 8.00
CA ALA A 435 -16.53 -11.83 7.75
C ALA A 435 -17.86 -12.59 7.66
N THR A 436 -18.94 -11.97 8.14
CA THR A 436 -20.30 -12.50 8.02
C THR A 436 -21.28 -11.40 7.62
N ALA A 437 -22.50 -11.75 7.22
CA ALA A 437 -23.55 -10.76 6.99
C ALA A 437 -23.85 -9.97 8.26
N ALA A 438 -24.41 -8.76 8.15
CA ALA A 438 -24.70 -7.88 9.29
C ALA A 438 -25.56 -8.54 10.38
N GLY A 439 -26.38 -9.54 10.03
CA GLY A 439 -27.19 -10.34 10.94
C GLY A 439 -26.52 -11.60 11.50
N GLY A 440 -25.23 -11.84 11.25
CA GLY A 440 -24.49 -13.04 11.67
C GLY A 440 -24.63 -14.26 10.77
N GLY A 441 -25.38 -14.14 9.67
CA GLY A 441 -25.62 -15.21 8.70
C GLY A 441 -24.58 -15.30 7.59
N ASN A 442 -24.90 -16.05 6.54
CA ASN A 442 -24.08 -16.16 5.34
C ASN A 442 -24.12 -14.86 4.52
N ILE A 443 -22.99 -14.53 3.91
CA ILE A 443 -22.93 -13.49 2.90
C ILE A 443 -23.74 -13.97 1.67
N ASN A 444 -24.39 -13.07 0.94
CA ASN A 444 -25.15 -13.43 -0.27
C ASN A 444 -24.55 -12.81 -1.55
N GLY A 445 -25.28 -12.92 -2.66
CA GLY A 445 -24.88 -12.31 -3.94
C GLY A 445 -23.57 -12.90 -4.49
N SER A 446 -22.66 -12.04 -4.92
CA SER A 446 -21.35 -12.45 -5.47
C SER A 446 -20.32 -12.84 -4.40
N GLY A 447 -20.65 -12.71 -3.10
CA GLY A 447 -19.73 -12.97 -2.01
C GLY A 447 -18.56 -11.99 -1.94
N VAL A 448 -17.44 -12.44 -1.39
CA VAL A 448 -16.19 -11.68 -1.27
C VAL A 448 -15.32 -11.89 -2.51
N ALA A 449 -14.92 -10.80 -3.16
CA ALA A 449 -14.06 -10.83 -4.34
C ALA A 449 -12.59 -11.11 -3.98
N ALA A 450 -11.80 -11.47 -5.00
CA ALA A 450 -10.40 -11.87 -4.87
C ALA A 450 -9.42 -10.75 -4.45
N GLN A 451 -9.90 -9.53 -4.23
CA GLN A 451 -9.06 -8.38 -3.85
C GLN A 451 -9.04 -8.27 -2.32
N LEU A 452 -7.95 -8.74 -1.71
CA LEU A 452 -7.74 -8.74 -0.26
C LEU A 452 -6.50 -7.93 0.11
N SER A 453 -6.58 -7.21 1.23
CA SER A 453 -5.41 -6.65 1.91
C SER A 453 -5.56 -6.84 3.42
N VAL A 454 -4.47 -7.07 4.14
CA VAL A 454 -4.47 -7.48 5.55
C VAL A 454 -3.44 -6.67 6.35
N SER A 455 -3.83 -6.22 7.55
CA SER A 455 -2.90 -5.51 8.45
C SER A 455 -1.82 -6.44 9.01
N ARG A 456 -0.72 -5.87 9.53
CA ARG A 456 0.43 -6.62 10.06
C ARG A 456 0.04 -7.68 11.10
N ASP A 457 -0.89 -7.35 11.99
CA ASP A 457 -1.40 -8.20 13.06
C ASP A 457 -2.59 -9.07 12.63
N ALA A 458 -2.99 -8.98 11.36
CA ALA A 458 -4.22 -9.54 10.81
C ALA A 458 -5.48 -9.18 11.59
N ARG A 459 -5.47 -8.07 12.35
CA ARG A 459 -6.65 -7.54 13.02
C ARG A 459 -7.65 -7.01 12.02
N ARG A 460 -7.18 -6.44 10.91
CA ARG A 460 -8.01 -5.87 9.86
C ARG A 460 -7.77 -6.55 8.53
N VAL A 461 -8.86 -6.81 7.83
CA VAL A 461 -8.82 -7.27 6.43
C VAL A 461 -9.76 -6.39 5.63
N ALA A 462 -9.23 -5.78 4.57
CA ALA A 462 -9.99 -5.03 3.58
C ALA A 462 -10.31 -5.93 2.39
N PHE A 463 -11.53 -5.82 1.89
CA PHE A 463 -12.00 -6.65 0.79
C PHE A 463 -13.11 -5.96 0.00
N VAL A 464 -13.39 -6.49 -1.18
CA VAL A 464 -14.49 -6.01 -2.05
C VAL A 464 -15.63 -7.01 -2.02
N SER A 465 -16.86 -6.53 -1.98
CA SER A 465 -18.04 -7.38 -2.11
C SER A 465 -19.20 -6.62 -2.74
N SER A 466 -20.04 -7.33 -3.48
CA SER A 466 -21.33 -6.82 -3.98
C SER A 466 -22.52 -7.43 -3.23
N ALA A 467 -22.28 -7.96 -2.02
CA ALA A 467 -23.31 -8.58 -1.21
C ALA A 467 -24.17 -7.51 -0.53
N ASP A 468 -25.49 -7.57 -0.74
CA ASP A 468 -26.44 -6.59 -0.20
C ASP A 468 -26.70 -6.75 1.31
N ASN A 469 -26.16 -7.81 1.92
CA ASN A 469 -26.43 -8.17 3.31
C ASN A 469 -25.20 -8.05 4.24
N LEU A 470 -24.04 -7.62 3.73
CA LEU A 470 -22.85 -7.31 4.56
C LEU A 470 -23.06 -6.08 5.43
N PHE A 471 -23.87 -5.14 4.95
CA PHE A 471 -24.23 -3.91 5.62
C PHE A 471 -25.73 -3.73 5.54
N PHE A 472 -26.37 -3.38 6.66
CA PHE A 472 -27.81 -3.14 6.66
C PHE A 472 -28.13 -1.86 5.89
N GLY A 473 -28.83 -2.00 4.77
CA GLY A 473 -29.17 -0.87 3.91
C GLY A 473 -28.09 -0.53 2.90
N ASP A 474 -27.38 -1.53 2.36
CA ASP A 474 -26.68 -1.36 1.08
C ASP A 474 -27.67 -0.86 0.04
N ALA A 475 -27.54 0.42 -0.32
CA ALA A 475 -28.53 1.13 -1.10
C ALA A 475 -28.19 1.17 -2.59
N ASN A 476 -26.94 0.85 -2.96
CA ASN A 476 -26.45 1.05 -4.32
C ASN A 476 -26.44 -0.26 -5.16
N GLN A 477 -26.47 -1.44 -4.52
CA GLN A 477 -26.36 -2.75 -5.17
C GLN A 477 -25.11 -2.88 -6.07
N ARG A 478 -24.05 -2.15 -5.75
CA ARG A 478 -22.75 -2.18 -6.45
C ARG A 478 -21.72 -2.87 -5.58
N ALA A 479 -20.56 -3.15 -6.17
CA ALA A 479 -19.43 -3.61 -5.36
C ALA A 479 -18.89 -2.45 -4.53
N ASP A 480 -18.67 -2.72 -3.25
CA ASP A 480 -18.15 -1.77 -2.28
C ASP A 480 -16.91 -2.34 -1.56
N VAL A 481 -16.15 -1.42 -0.97
CA VAL A 481 -14.99 -1.79 -0.15
C VAL A 481 -15.42 -1.87 1.30
N PHE A 482 -15.14 -3.02 1.91
CA PHE A 482 -15.40 -3.30 3.31
C PHE A 482 -14.11 -3.55 4.07
N VAL A 483 -14.13 -3.30 5.37
CA VAL A 483 -13.08 -3.68 6.32
C VAL A 483 -13.71 -4.43 7.47
N VAL A 484 -13.18 -5.61 7.78
CA VAL A 484 -13.50 -6.31 9.04
C VAL A 484 -12.44 -6.00 10.09
N ASP A 485 -12.85 -5.83 11.35
CA ASP A 485 -11.98 -5.55 12.49
C ASP A 485 -12.18 -6.63 13.57
N ARG A 486 -11.12 -7.41 13.85
CA ARG A 486 -11.10 -8.45 14.88
C ARG A 486 -10.80 -7.79 16.23
N LEU A 487 -11.85 -7.45 16.96
CA LEU A 487 -11.73 -6.76 18.26
C LEU A 487 -11.03 -7.61 19.36
N ASP A 488 -10.92 -8.92 19.17
CA ASP A 488 -10.20 -9.84 20.08
C ASP A 488 -8.71 -10.03 19.72
N ALA A 489 -8.22 -9.40 18.64
CA ALA A 489 -6.78 -9.31 18.40
C ALA A 489 -6.20 -8.45 19.53
N ALA A 490 -5.27 -9.01 20.31
CA ALA A 490 -4.54 -8.27 21.32
C ALA A 490 -4.12 -6.92 20.74
N PRO A 491 -4.30 -5.79 21.45
CA PRO A 491 -3.83 -4.51 20.95
C PRO A 491 -2.37 -4.69 20.52
N PRO A 492 -1.97 -4.08 19.38
CA PRO A 492 -0.58 -4.18 18.94
C PRO A 492 0.29 -3.87 20.17
N PRO A 493 1.36 -4.65 20.42
CA PRO A 493 2.29 -4.27 21.47
C PRO A 493 2.61 -2.80 21.25
N ALA A 494 2.50 -1.98 22.31
CA ALA A 494 2.94 -0.59 22.25
C ALA A 494 4.25 -0.60 21.48
N PRO A 495 4.43 0.28 20.46
CA PRO A 495 5.60 0.24 19.59
C PRO A 495 6.77 0.00 20.50
N VAL A 496 7.39 -1.18 20.35
CA VAL A 496 8.55 -1.50 21.16
C VAL A 496 9.45 -0.31 20.88
N ASP A 497 9.90 0.38 21.93
CA ASP A 497 11.08 1.22 21.81
C ASP A 497 12.20 0.24 21.42
N GLU A 498 12.21 -0.18 20.16
CA GLU A 498 13.33 -0.82 19.54
C GLU A 498 14.45 0.19 19.74
N PRO A 499 15.50 -0.17 20.49
CA PRO A 499 16.66 0.69 20.53
C PRO A 499 17.05 0.92 19.06
N PRO A 500 17.34 2.17 18.68
CA PRO A 500 17.74 2.46 17.31
C PRO A 500 18.81 1.44 16.93
N ILE A 501 18.61 0.79 15.78
CA ILE A 501 19.65 -0.06 15.19
C ILE A 501 20.91 0.82 15.16
N GLU A 502 21.86 0.54 16.06
CA GLU A 502 23.20 1.10 16.01
C GLU A 502 23.90 0.45 14.82
N ALA A 503 23.49 0.85 13.62
CA ALA A 503 24.35 0.75 12.47
C ALA A 503 25.62 1.54 12.80
N PRO A 504 26.82 1.02 12.54
CA PRO A 504 28.03 1.80 12.69
C PRO A 504 27.86 3.09 11.89
N VAL A 505 27.90 4.23 12.58
CA VAL A 505 27.75 5.56 12.00
C VAL A 505 29.02 5.85 11.20
N GLU A 506 29.08 5.33 9.98
CA GLU A 506 29.82 6.00 8.93
C GLU A 506 28.93 7.09 8.35
N VAL A 507 29.32 8.33 8.59
CA VAL A 507 28.68 9.53 8.06
C VAL A 507 28.88 9.55 6.55
N PHE A 508 27.92 8.98 5.81
CA PHE A 508 27.80 9.15 4.37
C PHE A 508 26.78 10.25 4.08
N ASP A 509 27.24 11.35 3.47
CA ASP A 509 26.38 12.41 2.94
C ASP A 509 25.56 11.86 1.75
N PRO A 510 24.22 11.79 1.82
CA PRO A 510 23.40 11.38 0.68
C PRO A 510 23.36 12.50 -0.39
N PRO A 511 23.38 12.18 -1.70
CA PRO A 511 23.25 13.18 -2.76
C PRO A 511 21.81 13.76 -2.79
N PRO A 512 21.65 15.01 -3.25
CA PRO A 512 20.40 15.75 -3.05
C PRO A 512 19.32 15.39 -4.09
N VAL A 513 18.22 14.79 -3.62
CA VAL A 513 16.91 14.87 -4.29
C VAL A 513 16.44 16.33 -4.24
N ALA A 514 15.99 16.87 -5.38
CA ALA A 514 15.54 18.25 -5.53
C ALA A 514 14.23 18.51 -4.78
N THR A 515 14.32 18.56 -3.46
CA THR A 515 13.23 18.96 -2.56
C THR A 515 13.19 20.48 -2.48
N THR A 516 11.99 21.03 -2.32
CA THR A 516 11.82 22.43 -1.92
C THR A 516 12.73 22.70 -0.72
N ARG A 517 13.69 23.60 -0.91
CA ARG A 517 14.70 23.96 0.08
C ARG A 517 13.99 24.45 1.36
N ARG A 518 13.94 23.64 2.43
CA ARG A 518 13.21 23.97 3.67
C ARG A 518 14.11 24.67 4.68
N LEU A 519 13.59 25.68 5.38
CA LEU A 519 14.23 26.26 6.57
C LEU A 519 13.86 25.45 7.82
N THR A 520 14.82 25.25 8.73
CA THR A 520 14.50 24.83 10.10
C THR A 520 14.15 26.08 10.92
N VAL A 521 12.92 26.16 11.43
CA VAL A 521 12.46 27.27 12.27
C VAL A 521 11.85 26.71 13.55
N SER A 522 12.32 27.19 14.70
CA SER A 522 11.74 26.89 16.01
C SER A 522 11.32 28.17 16.73
N VAL A 523 10.26 28.09 17.53
CA VAL A 523 9.80 29.19 18.38
C VAL A 523 10.50 29.08 19.74
N LYS A 524 11.06 30.18 20.23
CA LYS A 524 11.64 30.29 21.57
C LYS A 524 10.82 31.28 22.41
N ARG A 525 11.11 31.33 23.72
CA ARG A 525 10.47 32.27 24.63
C ARG A 525 10.66 33.70 24.12
N ALA A 526 9.54 34.39 23.96
CA ALA A 526 9.50 35.69 23.32
C ALA A 526 9.22 36.82 24.33
N PRO A 527 9.65 38.05 24.04
CA PRO A 527 9.24 39.23 24.79
C PRO A 527 7.72 39.47 24.71
N ALA A 528 7.17 40.25 25.65
CA ALA A 528 5.77 40.65 25.60
C ALA A 528 5.42 41.30 24.25
N TYR A 529 4.30 40.87 23.67
CA TYR A 529 3.85 41.26 22.32
C TYR A 529 4.81 40.88 21.18
N GLY A 530 5.75 39.96 21.41
CA GLY A 530 6.70 39.49 20.40
C GLY A 530 6.68 37.97 20.22
N VAL A 531 7.31 37.53 19.15
CA VAL A 531 7.66 36.14 18.86
C VAL A 531 9.16 36.09 18.60
N ARG A 532 9.86 35.13 19.21
CA ARG A 532 11.28 34.86 18.98
C ARG A 532 11.42 33.60 18.16
N LEU A 533 11.97 33.71 16.96
CA LEU A 533 12.26 32.59 16.09
C LEU A 533 13.77 32.28 16.11
N GLN A 534 14.12 31.01 16.19
CA GLN A 534 15.46 30.51 15.88
C GLN A 534 15.40 29.80 14.53
N VAL A 535 16.07 30.40 13.54
CA VAL A 535 16.08 29.95 12.14
C VAL A 535 17.46 29.42 11.80
N LYS A 536 17.58 28.16 11.37
CA LYS A 536 18.82 27.63 10.81
C LYS A 536 18.88 28.05 9.34
N VAL A 537 19.78 28.97 9.01
CA VAL A 537 19.94 29.54 7.67
C VAL A 537 21.10 28.84 6.96
N PRO A 538 20.84 28.10 5.86
CA PRO A 538 21.86 27.31 5.18
C PRO A 538 22.72 28.15 4.21
N VAL A 539 22.26 29.34 3.82
CA VAL A 539 22.95 30.24 2.88
C VAL A 539 22.86 31.70 3.31
N LYS A 540 23.76 32.54 2.78
CA LYS A 540 23.67 34.00 2.88
C LYS A 540 22.52 34.51 2.00
N GLY A 541 21.79 35.51 2.46
CA GLY A 541 20.58 35.95 1.77
C GLY A 541 19.76 36.97 2.53
N LYS A 542 18.54 37.23 2.06
CA LYS A 542 17.54 38.04 2.77
C LYS A 542 16.47 37.12 3.35
N LEU A 543 16.35 37.08 4.67
CA LEU A 543 15.31 36.34 5.38
C LEU A 543 14.14 37.30 5.68
N ARG A 544 12.97 37.04 5.10
CA ARG A 544 11.70 37.71 5.41
C ARG A 544 10.85 36.81 6.30
N VAL A 545 10.36 37.35 7.40
CA VAL A 545 9.38 36.68 8.27
C VAL A 545 8.10 37.49 8.25
N GLU A 546 7.01 36.89 7.79
CA GLU A 546 5.67 37.47 7.86
C GLU A 546 4.80 36.69 8.83
N ILE A 547 4.07 37.39 9.70
CA ILE A 547 3.14 36.77 10.64
C ILE A 547 1.74 37.30 10.33
N ARG A 548 0.86 36.41 9.87
CA ARG A 548 -0.52 36.73 9.51
C ARG A 548 -1.49 35.95 10.39
N GLY A 549 -2.55 36.60 10.83
CA GLY A 549 -3.57 35.99 11.69
C GLY A 549 -4.85 36.80 11.71
N ARG A 550 -5.91 36.19 12.25
CA ARG A 550 -7.21 36.86 12.42
C ARG A 550 -7.17 37.71 13.70
N VAL A 551 -7.71 38.92 13.63
CA VAL A 551 -7.76 39.83 14.78
C VAL A 551 -9.02 39.50 15.59
N PRO A 552 -8.91 39.27 16.91
CA PRO A 552 -10.06 39.03 17.77
C PRO A 552 -11.07 40.19 17.78
N ASP A 553 -12.37 39.87 17.77
CA ASP A 553 -13.48 40.80 17.93
C ASP A 553 -13.65 41.26 19.40
N ALA A 554 -14.74 41.96 19.71
CA ALA A 554 -15.00 42.50 21.06
C ALA A 554 -15.09 41.41 22.13
N ASP A 555 -15.56 40.21 21.75
CA ASP A 555 -15.72 39.05 22.62
C ASP A 555 -14.44 38.19 22.71
N GLY A 556 -13.34 38.63 22.07
CA GLY A 556 -12.07 37.92 22.05
C GLY A 556 -12.04 36.73 21.07
N ARG A 557 -13.02 36.58 20.18
CA ARG A 557 -13.08 35.48 19.20
C ARG A 557 -12.42 35.90 17.86
N PRO A 558 -11.58 35.06 17.24
CA PRO A 558 -10.95 35.39 15.96
C PRO A 558 -11.96 35.34 14.80
N ARG A 559 -12.39 36.50 14.30
CA ARG A 559 -13.32 36.62 13.15
C ARG A 559 -12.71 37.40 11.97
N GLY A 560 -13.25 37.16 10.77
CA GLY A 560 -12.86 37.86 9.54
C GLY A 560 -11.59 37.35 8.84
N ALA A 561 -11.15 38.09 7.81
CA ALA A 561 -10.00 37.73 7.00
C ALA A 561 -8.65 37.88 7.74
N SER A 562 -7.68 37.03 7.39
CA SER A 562 -6.32 37.07 7.95
C SER A 562 -5.62 38.40 7.60
N LYS A 563 -5.06 39.08 8.60
CA LYS A 563 -4.33 40.34 8.45
C LYS A 563 -2.84 40.14 8.72
N LEU A 564 -1.98 40.97 8.12
CA LEU A 564 -0.56 41.02 8.44
C LEU A 564 -0.37 41.67 9.82
N LEU A 565 -0.01 40.86 10.81
CA LEU A 565 0.12 41.26 12.21
C LEU A 565 1.53 41.74 12.55
N ALA A 566 2.54 41.13 11.92
CA ALA A 566 3.92 41.53 12.04
C ALA A 566 4.72 41.12 10.79
N SER A 567 5.80 41.83 10.49
CA SER A 567 6.76 41.43 9.48
C SER A 567 8.15 41.91 9.88
N LYS A 568 9.19 41.15 9.52
CA LYS A 568 10.58 41.53 9.73
C LYS A 568 11.46 40.93 8.64
N THR A 569 12.35 41.75 8.09
CA THR A 569 13.35 41.31 7.13
C THR A 569 14.74 41.46 7.74
N VAL A 570 15.59 40.45 7.59
CA VAL A 570 16.96 40.41 8.10
C VAL A 570 17.92 39.96 7.00
N THR A 571 19.02 40.69 6.83
CA THR A 571 20.10 40.25 5.93
C THR A 571 21.00 39.24 6.63
N VAL A 572 21.07 38.03 6.09
CA VAL A 572 21.89 36.92 6.56
C VAL A 572 23.29 37.03 5.99
N LYS A 573 24.26 37.45 6.81
CA LYS A 573 25.67 37.61 6.40
C LYS A 573 26.52 36.34 6.60
N LYS A 574 26.07 35.42 7.46
CA LYS A 574 26.73 34.14 7.79
C LYS A 574 25.69 33.03 7.90
N THR A 575 26.06 31.81 7.52
CA THR A 575 25.23 30.61 7.68
C THR A 575 25.21 30.17 9.15
N GLY A 576 24.21 29.40 9.56
CA GLY A 576 24.07 28.90 10.93
C GLY A 576 22.76 29.28 11.62
N SER A 577 22.73 29.31 12.95
CA SER A 577 21.53 29.68 13.71
C SER A 577 21.38 31.21 13.82
N LEU A 578 20.28 31.74 13.31
CA LEU A 578 19.90 33.15 13.41
C LEU A 578 18.71 33.32 14.35
N ARG A 579 18.80 34.25 15.30
CA ARG A 579 17.69 34.66 16.16
C ARG A 579 16.96 35.86 15.54
N VAL A 580 15.64 35.73 15.36
CA VAL A 580 14.78 36.76 14.78
C VAL A 580 13.63 37.07 15.73
N ASP A 581 13.71 38.24 16.37
CA ASP A 581 12.62 38.77 17.21
C ASP A 581 11.67 39.62 16.37
N VAL A 582 10.40 39.23 16.32
CA VAL A 582 9.34 39.89 15.55
C VAL A 582 8.26 40.38 16.52
N ALA A 583 8.05 41.70 16.57
CA ALA A 583 7.04 42.32 17.42
C ALA A 583 5.73 42.54 16.66
N ILE A 584 4.59 42.32 17.31
CA ILE A 584 3.29 42.63 16.72
C ILE A 584 3.14 44.14 16.50
N ALA A 585 2.49 44.54 15.40
CA ALA A 585 2.25 45.94 15.12
C ALA A 585 1.42 46.60 16.24
N LYS A 586 1.75 47.86 16.58
CA LYS A 586 1.18 48.60 17.74
C LYS A 586 -0.35 48.55 17.76
N ARG A 587 -1.00 48.68 16.60
CA ARG A 587 -2.46 48.64 16.42
C ARG A 587 -3.13 47.33 16.87
N TYR A 588 -2.39 46.22 16.96
CA TYR A 588 -2.92 44.93 17.38
C TYR A 588 -2.59 44.58 18.85
N LYS A 589 -1.81 45.39 19.57
CA LYS A 589 -1.47 45.12 20.98
C LYS A 589 -2.70 45.09 21.89
N SER A 590 -3.66 45.98 21.66
CA SER A 590 -4.93 45.99 22.41
C SER A 590 -5.75 44.72 22.17
N ALA A 591 -5.70 44.15 20.97
CA ALA A 591 -6.38 42.89 20.65
C ALA A 591 -5.72 41.70 21.37
N VAL A 592 -4.37 41.67 21.43
CA VAL A 592 -3.63 40.67 22.23
C VAL A 592 -3.95 40.82 23.72
N LYS A 593 -4.08 42.05 24.23
CA LYS A 593 -4.43 42.30 25.63
C LYS A 593 -5.84 41.81 25.97
N ARG A 594 -6.83 42.05 25.09
CA ARG A 594 -8.21 41.58 25.27
C ARG A 594 -8.32 40.05 25.21
N ALA A 595 -7.66 39.41 24.25
CA ALA A 595 -7.75 37.96 24.06
C ALA A 595 -6.82 37.15 24.98
N GLY A 596 -5.91 37.80 25.71
CA GLY A 596 -4.86 37.15 26.52
C GLY A 596 -3.74 36.50 25.69
N LYS A 597 -4.09 35.87 24.57
CA LYS A 597 -3.18 35.27 23.58
C LYS A 597 -3.76 35.44 22.17
N LEU A 598 -2.90 35.60 21.18
CA LEU A 598 -3.29 35.66 19.76
C LEU A 598 -2.43 34.69 18.95
N GLU A 599 -3.08 33.70 18.37
CA GLU A 599 -2.46 32.71 17.46
C GLU A 599 -2.41 33.21 16.02
N ALA A 600 -1.28 32.98 15.35
CA ALA A 600 -1.05 33.42 13.98
C ALA A 600 -0.12 32.46 13.23
N LYS A 601 -0.15 32.50 11.90
CA LYS A 601 0.77 31.75 11.03
C LYS A 601 1.98 32.64 10.71
N ALA A 602 3.17 32.19 11.06
CA ALA A 602 4.43 32.78 10.65
C ALA A 602 4.97 32.06 9.41
N THR A 603 5.36 32.81 8.38
CA THR A 603 6.05 32.32 7.19
C THR A 603 7.44 32.94 7.16
N ALA A 604 8.48 32.11 7.20
CA ALA A 604 9.87 32.51 7.01
C ALA A 604 10.32 32.13 5.61
N GLU A 605 10.88 33.08 4.88
CA GLU A 605 11.34 32.94 3.50
C GLU A 605 12.76 33.51 3.37
N LEU A 606 13.73 32.71 2.95
CA LEU A 606 15.12 33.12 2.73
C LEU A 606 15.44 33.13 1.24
N THR A 607 15.64 34.32 0.68
CA THR A 607 16.11 34.50 -0.70
C THR A 607 17.64 34.53 -0.73
N PRO A 608 18.32 33.58 -1.39
CA PRO A 608 19.79 33.52 -1.43
C PRO A 608 20.40 34.72 -2.17
N THR A 609 21.54 35.24 -1.70
CA THR A 609 22.29 36.29 -2.42
C THR A 609 22.95 35.77 -3.69
N SER A 610 23.25 34.47 -3.75
CA SER A 610 23.93 33.80 -4.87
C SER A 610 23.04 33.57 -6.10
N GLY A 611 21.76 33.94 -6.05
CA GLY A 611 20.74 33.44 -6.98
C GLY A 611 20.30 32.00 -6.64
N GLY A 612 19.06 31.65 -7.00
CA GLY A 612 18.42 30.36 -6.73
C GLY A 612 17.08 30.45 -5.97
N SER A 613 16.36 29.33 -5.88
CA SER A 613 15.03 29.25 -5.25
C SER A 613 15.06 29.61 -3.76
N ALA A 614 14.02 30.31 -3.29
CA ALA A 614 13.90 30.73 -1.89
C ALA A 614 13.65 29.54 -0.95
N TYR A 615 14.21 29.59 0.26
CA TYR A 615 13.93 28.60 1.29
C TYR A 615 12.70 29.04 2.09
N THR A 616 11.70 28.17 2.26
CA THR A 616 10.46 28.56 2.95
C THR A 616 10.10 27.61 4.10
N ARG A 617 9.55 28.16 5.19
CA ARG A 617 8.94 27.39 6.30
C ARG A 617 7.79 28.17 6.93
N ALA A 618 6.64 27.52 7.08
CA ALA A 618 5.51 28.06 7.84
C ALA A 618 5.34 27.33 9.18
N LEU A 619 4.91 28.06 10.22
CA LEU A 619 4.60 27.51 11.54
C LEU A 619 3.60 28.38 12.30
N THR A 620 2.93 27.80 13.30
CA THR A 620 2.03 28.54 14.20
C THR A 620 2.82 29.22 15.31
N VAL A 621 2.49 30.48 15.59
CA VAL A 621 3.11 31.30 16.65
C VAL A 621 2.04 31.96 17.52
N ARG A 622 2.43 32.35 18.73
CA ARG A 622 1.53 32.98 19.71
C ARG A 622 2.11 34.31 20.19
N PHE A 623 1.33 35.38 20.10
CA PHE A 623 1.59 36.63 20.81
C PHE A 623 0.87 36.60 22.16
N ALA A 624 1.53 37.08 23.21
CA ALA A 624 0.94 37.25 24.53
C ALA A 624 1.31 38.63 25.11
N ALA A 625 0.39 39.22 25.88
CA ALA A 625 0.72 40.36 26.72
C ALA A 625 1.65 39.90 27.87
N LYS A 626 2.46 40.82 28.42
CA LYS A 626 3.26 40.51 29.63
C LYS A 626 2.26 40.09 30.72
N ARG A 627 2.49 38.93 31.35
CA ARG A 627 1.80 38.61 32.61
C ARG A 627 2.17 39.64 33.65
#